data_AF-A0A3L6PVM1-F1
#
_entry.id   AF-A0A3L6PVM1-F1
#
_cell.length_a   1.000
_cell.length_b   1.000
_cell.length_c   1.000
_cell.angle_alpha   90.00
_cell.angle_beta   90.00
_cell.angle_gamma   90.00
#
_symmetry.space_group_name_H-M   'P 1'
#
loop_
_entity.id
_entity.type
_entity.pdbx_description
1 polymer ?
#
loop_
_entity_poly.entity_id
_entity_poly.type
_entity_poly.pdbx_seq_one_letter_code
_entity_poly.pdbx_strand_id
1 'polypeptide(L)'
;MARKRTARPPPPPPPNPNPNRRAVASSAAAPAPASGTASPSKRMLAFHFLRALARIHSATPVPRRTRTIRRAAYSSMARAANPRRAWTQALLRQVRVRRAMRSRRAVLLRRRVSAAPPAPPLGAARSIVSAAGETATEAMALARGGPPPRQAGEPARADALRRLVPGGSEMEYCSLLDETADYLRCLRAQVQLMQNLVDLFSGQ
;
A
#
# COMPACT_ATOMS: atom_id res chain seq x y z
N MET A 1 -5.15 -88.51 9.80
CA MET A 1 -5.93 -87.49 9.05
C MET A 1 -6.13 -86.27 9.92
N ALA A 2 -5.48 -85.13 9.61
CA ALA A 2 -5.75 -83.86 10.30
C ALA A 2 -5.60 -82.72 9.28
N ARG A 3 -6.73 -82.09 8.90
CA ARG A 3 -6.76 -80.97 7.96
C ARG A 3 -6.44 -79.67 8.70
N LYS A 4 -5.27 -79.10 8.40
CA LYS A 4 -4.81 -77.79 8.88
C LYS A 4 -5.68 -76.71 8.22
N ARG A 5 -6.54 -76.02 9.00
CA ARG A 5 -7.37 -74.91 8.52
C ARG A 5 -6.47 -73.69 8.30
N THR A 6 -6.35 -73.25 7.04
CA THR A 6 -5.72 -71.97 6.67
C THR A 6 -6.69 -70.83 6.99
N ALA A 7 -6.31 -69.97 7.95
CA ALA A 7 -7.08 -68.77 8.31
C ALA A 7 -7.00 -67.71 7.20
N ARG A 8 -8.14 -67.09 6.88
CA ARG A 8 -8.28 -66.02 5.87
C ARG A 8 -7.65 -64.71 6.38
N PRO A 9 -6.91 -63.95 5.55
CA PRO A 9 -6.34 -62.66 5.98
C PRO A 9 -7.45 -61.60 6.22
N PRO A 10 -7.24 -60.66 7.17
CA PRO A 10 -8.22 -59.63 7.49
C PRO A 10 -8.39 -58.62 6.34
N PRO A 11 -9.59 -58.03 6.19
CA PRO A 11 -9.85 -57.03 5.15
C PRO A 11 -9.05 -55.73 5.41
N PRO A 12 -8.67 -54.99 4.35
CA PRO A 12 -7.95 -53.73 4.48
C PRO A 12 -8.80 -52.67 5.17
N PRO A 13 -8.18 -51.73 5.92
CA PRO A 13 -8.89 -50.65 6.59
C PRO A 13 -9.54 -49.69 5.56
N PRO A 14 -10.66 -49.05 5.92
CA PRO A 14 -11.33 -48.10 5.04
C PRO A 14 -10.42 -46.89 4.75
N PRO A 15 -10.54 -46.29 3.55
CA PRO A 15 -9.75 -45.13 3.17
C PRO A 15 -10.04 -43.92 4.07
N ASN A 16 -8.98 -43.35 4.63
CA ASN A 16 -9.02 -42.19 5.52
C ASN A 16 -9.59 -40.95 4.80
N PRO A 17 -10.66 -40.30 5.32
CA PRO A 17 -11.26 -39.12 4.71
C PRO A 17 -10.43 -37.87 5.04
N ASN A 18 -9.21 -37.78 4.52
CA ASN A 18 -8.40 -36.58 4.68
C ASN A 18 -8.75 -35.56 3.58
N PRO A 19 -9.37 -34.40 3.91
CA PRO A 19 -9.81 -33.41 2.93
C PRO A 19 -8.65 -32.75 2.15
N ASN A 20 -7.42 -32.81 2.66
CA ASN A 20 -6.28 -32.15 2.05
C ASN A 20 -5.73 -32.83 0.79
N ARG A 21 -6.06 -34.11 0.53
CA ARG A 21 -5.55 -34.83 -0.65
C ARG A 21 -6.29 -34.47 -1.94
N ARG A 22 -7.56 -34.06 -1.84
CA ARG A 22 -8.39 -33.67 -2.99
C ARG A 22 -7.95 -32.33 -3.58
N ALA A 23 -7.33 -31.47 -2.77
CA ALA A 23 -6.79 -30.18 -3.22
C ALA A 23 -5.61 -30.33 -4.19
N VAL A 24 -4.82 -31.40 -4.06
CA VAL A 24 -3.62 -31.60 -4.89
C VAL A 24 -3.97 -32.10 -6.29
N ALA A 25 -5.07 -32.84 -6.45
CA ALA A 25 -5.52 -33.34 -7.76
C ALA A 25 -6.16 -32.25 -8.64
N SER A 26 -6.64 -31.15 -8.07
CA SER A 26 -7.27 -30.05 -8.82
C SER A 26 -6.28 -29.01 -9.39
N SER A 27 -4.96 -29.19 -9.19
CA SER A 27 -3.96 -28.20 -9.64
C SER A 27 -3.32 -28.53 -11.00
N ALA A 28 -3.70 -29.63 -11.66
CA ALA A 28 -3.13 -30.05 -12.95
C ALA A 28 -3.99 -29.64 -14.17
N ALA A 29 -4.58 -28.44 -14.13
CA ALA A 29 -5.24 -27.84 -15.28
C ALA A 29 -4.48 -26.56 -15.68
N ALA A 30 -3.84 -26.62 -16.84
CA ALA A 30 -3.13 -25.51 -17.47
C ALA A 30 -4.01 -24.24 -17.58
N PRO A 31 -3.47 -23.02 -17.36
CA PRO A 31 -4.27 -21.81 -17.46
C PRO A 31 -4.46 -21.40 -18.93
N ALA A 32 -5.62 -21.73 -19.49
CA ALA A 32 -6.14 -21.08 -20.69
C ALA A 32 -6.33 -19.56 -20.44
N PRO A 33 -6.19 -18.70 -21.48
CA PRO A 33 -6.17 -17.25 -21.32
C PRO A 33 -7.54 -16.72 -20.89
N ALA A 34 -7.68 -16.41 -19.59
CA ALA A 34 -8.89 -15.82 -19.02
C ALA A 34 -9.02 -14.33 -19.40
N SER A 35 -9.34 -14.04 -20.66
CA SER A 35 -9.94 -12.78 -21.06
C SER A 35 -11.46 -12.87 -20.92
N GLY A 36 -12.07 -12.05 -20.05
CA GLY A 36 -13.53 -11.86 -20.12
C GLY A 36 -14.19 -11.09 -18.98
N THR A 37 -13.93 -11.43 -17.72
CA THR A 37 -14.69 -10.83 -16.61
C THR A 37 -13.78 -10.32 -15.50
N ALA A 38 -13.00 -9.28 -15.83
CA ALA A 38 -12.40 -8.43 -14.82
C ALA A 38 -13.48 -8.04 -13.80
N SER A 39 -13.25 -8.33 -12.50
CA SER A 39 -14.18 -7.98 -11.42
C SER A 39 -14.58 -6.51 -11.52
N PRO A 40 -15.79 -6.10 -11.08
CA PRO A 40 -16.25 -4.72 -11.23
C PRO A 40 -15.24 -3.68 -10.71
N SER A 41 -14.52 -4.00 -9.64
CA SER A 41 -13.40 -3.19 -9.13
C SER A 41 -12.25 -3.05 -10.11
N LYS A 42 -11.84 -4.12 -10.83
CA LYS A 42 -10.81 -4.05 -11.87
C LYS A 42 -11.24 -3.16 -13.04
N ARG A 43 -12.50 -3.28 -13.50
CA ARG A 43 -13.05 -2.44 -14.57
C ARG A 43 -13.09 -0.97 -14.15
N MET A 44 -13.50 -0.69 -12.91
CA MET A 44 -13.55 0.67 -12.36
C MET A 44 -12.15 1.27 -12.19
N LEU A 45 -11.17 0.46 -11.76
CA LEU A 45 -9.75 0.85 -11.70
C LEU A 45 -9.25 1.24 -13.10
N ALA A 46 -9.51 0.40 -14.10
CA ALA A 46 -9.11 0.63 -15.49
C ALA A 46 -9.72 1.91 -16.07
N PHE A 47 -11.03 2.05 -15.94
CA PHE A 47 -11.76 3.20 -16.44
C PHE A 47 -11.22 4.52 -15.87
N HIS A 48 -11.05 4.60 -14.55
CA HIS A 48 -10.52 5.80 -13.91
C HIS A 48 -9.06 6.06 -14.31
N PHE A 49 -8.25 5.02 -14.43
CA PHE A 49 -6.84 5.16 -14.81
C PHE A 49 -6.67 5.63 -16.25
N LEU A 50 -7.38 5.05 -17.22
CA LEU A 50 -7.35 5.46 -18.63
C LEU A 50 -7.81 6.92 -18.79
N ARG A 51 -8.89 7.29 -18.12
CA ARG A 51 -9.39 8.68 -18.13
C ARG A 51 -8.37 9.66 -17.54
N ALA A 52 -7.61 9.24 -16.53
CA ALA A 52 -6.53 10.06 -15.97
C ALA A 52 -5.32 10.14 -16.91
N LEU A 53 -4.94 9.04 -17.58
CA LEU A 53 -3.84 9.00 -18.54
C LEU A 53 -4.09 9.94 -19.73
N ALA A 54 -5.30 9.95 -20.28
CA ALA A 54 -5.67 10.85 -21.38
C ALA A 54 -5.42 12.34 -21.01
N ARG A 55 -5.74 12.73 -19.77
CA ARG A 55 -5.50 14.10 -19.26
C ARG A 55 -4.03 14.38 -18.97
N ILE A 56 -3.28 13.39 -18.51
CA ILE A 56 -1.86 13.53 -18.20
C ILE A 56 -1.06 13.69 -19.49
N HIS A 57 -1.42 12.95 -20.53
CA HIS A 57 -0.77 13.03 -21.82
C HIS A 57 -0.93 14.42 -22.46
N SER A 58 -2.09 15.07 -22.29
CA SER A 58 -2.35 16.39 -22.86
C SER A 58 -1.87 17.57 -22.01
N ALA A 59 -1.80 17.44 -20.67
CA ALA A 59 -1.61 18.59 -19.78
C ALA A 59 -0.29 18.61 -18.99
N THR A 60 0.54 17.56 -19.02
CA THR A 60 1.72 17.49 -18.15
C THR A 60 3.06 17.47 -18.90
N PRO A 61 4.02 18.33 -18.51
CA PRO A 61 5.35 18.30 -19.10
C PRO A 61 6.08 17.01 -18.68
N VAL A 62 6.88 16.48 -19.61
CA VAL A 62 7.63 15.21 -19.50
C VAL A 62 8.26 14.94 -18.13
N PRO A 63 9.02 15.87 -17.49
CA PRO A 63 9.69 15.58 -16.21
C PRO A 63 8.71 15.33 -15.04
N ARG A 64 7.45 15.75 -15.15
CA ARG A 64 6.42 15.58 -14.10
C ARG A 64 5.47 14.41 -14.42
N ARG A 65 5.56 13.84 -15.62
CA ARG A 65 4.63 12.84 -16.14
C ARG A 65 4.64 11.56 -15.30
N THR A 66 5.81 10.97 -15.04
CA THR A 66 5.96 9.72 -14.27
C THR A 66 5.36 9.80 -12.86
N ARG A 67 5.65 10.88 -12.12
CA ARG A 67 5.09 11.09 -10.78
C ARG A 67 3.57 11.28 -10.82
N THR A 68 3.05 11.87 -11.89
CA THR A 68 1.61 12.11 -12.06
C THR A 68 0.89 10.81 -12.44
N ILE A 69 1.48 9.99 -13.31
CA ILE A 69 0.99 8.64 -13.64
C ILE A 69 0.92 7.78 -12.39
N ARG A 70 2.00 7.71 -11.58
CA ARG A 70 2.02 6.95 -10.32
C ARG A 70 0.90 7.40 -9.37
N ARG A 71 0.67 8.71 -9.25
CA ARG A 71 -0.42 9.26 -8.43
C ARG A 71 -1.80 8.93 -8.99
N ALA A 72 -1.95 8.98 -10.31
CA ALA A 72 -3.19 8.61 -10.97
C ALA A 72 -3.52 7.13 -10.72
N ALA A 73 -2.53 6.24 -10.84
CA ALA A 73 -2.70 4.82 -10.56
C ALA A 73 -3.22 4.58 -9.13
N TYR A 74 -2.57 5.15 -8.12
CA TYR A 74 -3.02 5.07 -6.73
C TYR A 74 -4.42 5.68 -6.53
N SER A 75 -4.73 6.80 -7.18
CA SER A 75 -6.06 7.41 -7.07
C SER A 75 -7.17 6.57 -7.73
N SER A 76 -6.87 5.90 -8.84
CA SER A 76 -7.80 4.99 -9.51
C SER A 76 -8.02 3.71 -8.71
N MET A 77 -6.95 3.18 -8.11
CA MET A 77 -7.02 2.04 -7.21
C MET A 77 -7.86 2.35 -5.96
N ALA A 78 -7.64 3.51 -5.33
CA ALA A 78 -8.41 3.92 -4.15
C ALA A 78 -9.90 4.15 -4.44
N ARG A 79 -10.24 4.64 -5.64
CA ARG A 79 -11.63 4.81 -6.08
C ARG A 79 -12.33 3.49 -6.42
N ALA A 80 -11.57 2.53 -6.92
CA ALA A 80 -12.07 1.21 -7.28
C ALA A 80 -12.27 0.28 -6.07
N ALA A 81 -11.51 0.51 -5.01
CA ALA A 81 -11.61 -0.19 -3.75
C ALA A 81 -12.74 0.37 -2.87
N ASN A 82 -13.03 -0.31 -1.77
CA ASN A 82 -14.10 0.06 -0.86
C ASN A 82 -13.76 1.38 -0.12
N PRO A 83 -14.64 2.42 -0.16
CA PRO A 83 -14.40 3.70 0.51
C PRO A 83 -14.34 3.62 2.05
N ARG A 84 -14.76 2.49 2.63
CA ARG A 84 -14.71 2.24 4.08
C ARG A 84 -13.35 1.76 4.58
N ARG A 85 -12.43 1.41 3.68
CA ARG A 85 -11.10 0.90 4.02
C ARG A 85 -10.19 2.03 4.51
N ALA A 86 -9.40 1.79 5.55
CA ALA A 86 -8.51 2.79 6.12
C ALA A 86 -7.48 3.28 5.08
N TRP A 87 -6.91 2.36 4.29
CA TRP A 87 -5.90 2.72 3.29
C TRP A 87 -6.47 3.53 2.12
N THR A 88 -7.72 3.31 1.71
CA THR A 88 -8.34 4.08 0.62
C THR A 88 -8.57 5.52 1.07
N GLN A 89 -9.05 5.71 2.30
CA GLN A 89 -9.23 7.03 2.89
C GLN A 89 -7.90 7.75 3.08
N ALA A 90 -6.87 7.05 3.55
CA ALA A 90 -5.52 7.61 3.67
C ALA A 90 -5.00 8.10 2.31
N LEU A 91 -5.14 7.31 1.25
CA LEU A 91 -4.76 7.71 -0.11
C LEU A 91 -5.52 8.95 -0.60
N LEU A 92 -6.84 8.98 -0.40
CA LEU A 92 -7.68 10.11 -0.82
C LEU A 92 -7.34 11.38 -0.02
N ARG A 93 -7.09 11.26 1.28
CA ARG A 93 -6.61 12.37 2.12
C ARG A 93 -5.28 12.92 1.60
N GLN A 94 -4.31 12.06 1.26
CA GLN A 94 -3.03 12.50 0.68
C GLN A 94 -3.22 13.26 -0.63
N VAL A 95 -4.14 12.82 -1.51
CA VAL A 95 -4.45 13.53 -2.75
C VAL A 95 -5.07 14.90 -2.47
N ARG A 96 -6.03 14.98 -1.53
CA ARG A 96 -6.67 16.24 -1.13
C ARG A 96 -5.68 17.23 -0.52
N VAL A 97 -4.88 16.80 0.44
CA VAL A 97 -3.84 17.64 1.09
C VAL A 97 -2.85 18.17 0.05
N ARG A 98 -2.40 17.33 -0.89
CA ARG A 98 -1.49 17.77 -1.96
C ARG A 98 -2.14 18.77 -2.92
N ARG A 99 -3.44 18.61 -3.22
CA ARG A 99 -4.19 19.57 -4.05
C ARG A 99 -4.35 20.90 -3.31
N ALA A 100 -4.70 20.87 -2.04
CA ALA A 100 -4.80 22.05 -1.18
C ALA A 100 -3.46 22.78 -1.04
N MET A 101 -2.35 22.07 -0.91
CA MET A 101 -1.02 22.68 -0.86
C MET A 101 -0.63 23.32 -2.19
N ARG A 102 -0.99 22.71 -3.33
CA ARG A 102 -0.79 23.30 -4.67
C ARG A 102 -1.65 24.55 -4.88
N SER A 103 -2.92 24.51 -4.50
CA SER A 103 -3.78 25.70 -4.59
C SER A 103 -3.30 26.81 -3.67
N ARG A 104 -2.90 26.51 -2.43
CA ARG A 104 -2.28 27.48 -1.52
C ARG A 104 -1.03 28.11 -2.12
N ARG A 105 -0.10 27.31 -2.68
CA ARG A 105 1.09 27.83 -3.37
C ARG A 105 0.73 28.71 -4.56
N ALA A 106 -0.25 28.30 -5.38
CA ALA A 106 -0.72 29.11 -6.51
C ALA A 106 -1.33 30.45 -6.05
N VAL A 107 -2.11 30.45 -4.97
CA VAL A 107 -2.66 31.66 -4.36
C VAL A 107 -1.56 32.58 -3.84
N LEU A 108 -0.55 32.03 -3.15
CA LEU A 108 0.59 32.83 -2.65
C LEU A 108 1.44 33.41 -3.79
N LEU A 109 1.66 32.66 -4.87
CA LEU A 109 2.35 33.15 -6.06
C LEU A 109 1.54 34.26 -6.75
N ARG A 110 0.22 34.08 -6.90
CA ARG A 110 -0.67 35.11 -7.45
C ARG A 110 -0.69 36.36 -6.58
N ARG A 111 -0.69 36.21 -5.25
CA ARG A 111 -0.63 37.33 -4.31
C ARG A 111 0.72 38.05 -4.37
N ARG A 112 1.83 37.35 -4.60
CA ARG A 112 3.15 37.98 -4.83
C ARG A 112 3.24 38.71 -6.16
N VAL A 113 2.62 38.19 -7.23
CA VAL A 113 2.54 38.90 -8.52
C VAL A 113 1.65 40.13 -8.42
N SER A 114 0.57 40.07 -7.63
CA SER A 114 -0.34 41.19 -7.41
C SER A 114 0.18 42.22 -6.39
N ALA A 115 1.14 41.85 -5.54
CA ALA A 115 1.82 42.76 -4.64
C ALA A 115 3.05 43.31 -5.36
N ALA A 116 2.89 44.45 -6.04
CA ALA A 116 4.01 45.27 -6.49
C ALA A 116 5.00 45.49 -5.32
N PRO A 117 6.32 45.46 -5.55
CA PRO A 117 7.30 45.53 -4.47
C PRO A 117 7.17 46.87 -3.72
N PRO A 118 6.86 46.88 -2.41
CA PRO A 118 7.15 48.06 -1.60
C PRO A 118 8.67 48.11 -1.38
N ALA A 119 9.25 49.29 -1.58
CA ALA A 119 10.65 49.60 -1.31
C ALA A 119 11.08 49.11 0.09
N PRO A 120 12.35 48.69 0.27
CA PRO A 120 12.81 48.16 1.54
C PRO A 120 12.83 49.26 2.62
N PRO A 121 12.21 49.07 3.80
CA PRO A 121 12.53 49.90 4.94
C PRO A 121 13.86 49.44 5.55
N LEU A 122 14.84 50.33 5.49
CA LEU A 122 16.01 50.33 6.36
C LEU A 122 15.55 50.43 7.82
N GLY A 123 16.10 49.57 8.68
CA GLY A 123 16.17 49.80 10.12
C GLY A 123 15.04 49.23 10.96
N ALA A 124 15.25 48.02 11.48
CA ALA A 124 14.69 47.62 12.77
C ALA A 124 15.57 46.54 13.39
N ALA A 125 16.57 46.99 14.15
CA ALA A 125 17.36 46.15 15.03
C ALA A 125 16.44 45.55 16.12
N ARG A 126 16.42 44.23 16.26
CA ARG A 126 15.93 43.58 17.48
C ARG A 126 16.94 42.54 17.93
N SER A 127 17.63 42.94 19.00
CA SER A 127 18.50 42.13 19.85
C SER A 127 17.78 40.86 20.32
N ILE A 128 18.46 39.73 20.23
CA ILE A 128 18.06 38.46 20.85
C ILE A 128 19.19 38.11 21.81
N VAL A 129 18.96 38.36 23.10
CA VAL A 129 19.73 37.72 24.17
C VAL A 129 19.05 36.40 24.51
N SER A 130 19.78 35.29 24.44
CA SER A 130 19.47 34.05 25.14
C SER A 130 20.75 33.27 25.35
N ALA A 131 21.20 33.27 26.60
CA ALA A 131 22.27 32.45 27.16
C ALA A 131 21.72 31.74 28.41
N ALA A 132 22.40 30.65 28.81
CA ALA A 132 22.09 29.65 29.84
C ALA A 132 21.15 28.52 29.32
N GLY A 133 21.58 27.27 29.10
CA GLY A 133 22.57 26.47 29.83
C GLY A 133 22.00 26.15 31.21
N GLU A 134 21.50 24.94 31.48
CA GLU A 134 22.33 23.90 32.11
C GLU A 134 21.72 22.50 32.01
N THR A 135 22.65 21.54 31.99
CA THR A 135 22.55 20.09 32.01
C THR A 135 22.55 19.55 33.45
N ALA A 136 21.78 18.49 33.71
CA ALA A 136 22.09 17.41 34.68
C ALA A 136 20.93 16.39 34.65
N THR A 137 21.11 15.14 34.17
CA THR A 137 21.46 13.97 35.02
C THR A 137 20.53 13.91 36.25
N GLU A 138 19.49 13.09 36.28
CA GLU A 138 19.55 11.69 36.70
C GLU A 138 18.15 11.09 36.54
N ALA A 139 17.95 10.21 35.56
CA ALA A 139 16.78 9.33 35.53
C ALA A 139 17.30 7.92 35.80
N MET A 140 17.36 7.63 37.08
CA MET A 140 17.71 6.38 37.76
C MET A 140 17.35 5.14 36.93
N ALA A 141 18.37 4.55 36.31
CA ALA A 141 18.30 3.24 35.70
C ALA A 141 18.42 2.19 36.83
N LEU A 142 17.28 1.58 37.20
CA LEU A 142 17.29 0.36 38.00
C LEU A 142 16.86 -0.81 37.14
N ALA A 143 17.81 -1.72 36.97
CA ALA A 143 17.69 -2.99 36.29
C ALA A 143 16.59 -3.87 36.88
N ARG A 144 15.79 -4.50 36.00
CA ARG A 144 15.27 -5.85 36.27
C ARG A 144 15.21 -6.63 34.97
N GLY A 145 15.94 -7.75 34.96
CA GLY A 145 16.23 -8.58 33.81
C GLY A 145 14.99 -9.14 33.12
N GLY A 146 14.98 -8.99 31.80
CA GLY A 146 14.10 -9.71 30.89
C GLY A 146 14.92 -10.50 29.86
N PRO A 147 14.35 -11.56 29.25
CA PRO A 147 15.05 -12.51 28.38
C PRO A 147 15.63 -11.87 27.11
N PRO A 148 16.61 -12.52 26.44
CA PRO A 148 17.49 -11.92 25.43
C PRO A 148 16.76 -11.33 24.21
N PRO A 149 17.37 -10.34 23.53
CA PRO A 149 16.76 -9.62 22.43
C PRO A 149 16.54 -10.54 21.24
N ARG A 150 15.28 -10.82 20.91
CA ARG A 150 14.91 -11.39 19.61
C ARG A 150 15.14 -10.32 18.55
N GLN A 151 16.28 -10.39 17.86
CA GLN A 151 16.59 -9.71 16.60
C GLN A 151 16.51 -8.16 16.69
N ALA A 152 17.42 -7.58 17.47
CA ALA A 152 17.64 -6.13 17.52
C ALA A 152 18.30 -5.65 16.21
N GLY A 153 17.48 -5.22 15.25
CA GLY A 153 17.95 -4.60 14.00
C GLY A 153 16.84 -4.45 12.96
N GLU A 154 15.88 -5.37 12.96
CA GLU A 154 14.67 -5.29 12.14
C GLU A 154 13.53 -4.72 13.02
N PRO A 155 12.82 -3.65 12.58
CA PRO A 155 11.58 -3.27 13.26
C PRO A 155 10.67 -4.50 13.31
N ALA A 156 9.93 -4.68 14.41
CA ALA A 156 8.96 -5.77 14.50
C ALA A 156 8.14 -5.79 13.21
N ARG A 157 7.97 -6.95 12.56
CA ARG A 157 7.37 -7.05 11.22
C ARG A 157 6.04 -6.30 11.09
N ALA A 158 5.28 -6.22 12.19
CA ALA A 158 4.08 -5.41 12.30
C ALA A 158 4.35 -3.90 12.08
N ASP A 159 5.39 -3.32 12.67
CA ASP A 159 5.77 -1.93 12.49
C ASP A 159 6.25 -1.62 11.07
N ALA A 160 6.90 -2.59 10.42
CA ALA A 160 7.20 -2.48 8.98
C ALA A 160 5.90 -2.39 8.16
N LEU A 161 4.90 -3.22 8.45
CA LEU A 161 3.59 -3.15 7.80
C LEU A 161 2.88 -1.82 8.07
N ARG A 162 2.93 -1.29 9.30
CA ARG A 162 2.35 0.02 9.64
C ARG A 162 2.92 1.16 8.80
N ARG A 163 4.20 1.08 8.42
CA ARG A 163 4.88 2.05 7.56
C ARG A 163 4.55 1.88 6.07
N LEU A 164 4.27 0.66 5.62
CA LEU A 164 3.99 0.33 4.22
C LEU A 164 2.52 0.52 3.84
N VAL A 165 1.60 0.14 4.74
CA VAL A 165 0.17 0.26 4.52
C VAL A 165 -0.23 1.72 4.73
N PRO A 166 -0.86 2.36 3.73
CA PRO A 166 -1.35 3.72 3.90
C PRO A 166 -2.33 3.81 5.06
N GLY A 167 -2.07 4.68 6.03
CA GLY A 167 -2.90 4.79 7.23
C GLY A 167 -2.65 3.71 8.29
N GLY A 168 -1.61 2.88 8.14
CA GLY A 168 -1.28 1.78 9.04
C GLY A 168 -0.75 2.16 10.41
N SER A 169 -0.32 3.42 10.64
CA SER A 169 0.34 3.83 11.90
C SER A 169 -0.53 3.60 13.13
N GLU A 170 -1.83 3.93 13.03
CA GLU A 170 -2.79 3.86 14.15
C GLU A 170 -3.58 2.55 14.16
N MET A 171 -3.19 1.55 13.37
CA MET A 171 -3.98 0.32 13.21
C MET A 171 -3.60 -0.74 14.24
N GLU A 172 -4.64 -1.34 14.83
CA GLU A 172 -4.53 -2.58 15.60
C GLU A 172 -4.10 -3.75 14.70
N TYR A 173 -3.47 -4.77 15.28
CA TYR A 173 -2.80 -5.84 14.54
C TYR A 173 -3.73 -6.60 13.56
N CYS A 174 -4.92 -7.04 14.00
CA CYS A 174 -5.86 -7.75 13.14
C CYS A 174 -6.35 -6.87 11.98
N SER A 175 -6.76 -5.64 12.29
CA SER A 175 -7.18 -4.65 11.29
C SER A 175 -6.07 -4.34 10.29
N LEU A 176 -4.82 -4.25 10.75
CA LEU A 176 -3.66 -4.03 9.89
C LEU A 176 -3.47 -5.17 8.89
N LEU A 177 -3.61 -6.43 9.32
CA LEU A 177 -3.48 -7.58 8.43
C LEU A 177 -4.58 -7.63 7.37
N ASP A 178 -5.84 -7.35 7.75
CA ASP A 178 -6.96 -7.32 6.82
C ASP A 178 -6.81 -6.22 5.77
N GLU A 179 -6.45 -5.00 6.19
CA GLU A 179 -6.17 -3.90 5.27
C GLU A 179 -4.94 -4.20 4.38
N THR A 180 -3.92 -4.88 4.91
CA THR A 180 -2.75 -5.31 4.12
C THR A 180 -3.15 -6.30 3.03
N ALA A 181 -3.97 -7.31 3.34
CA ALA A 181 -4.43 -8.31 2.38
C ALA A 181 -5.22 -7.65 1.23
N ASP A 182 -6.11 -6.72 1.58
CA ASP A 182 -6.90 -5.99 0.59
C ASP A 182 -6.05 -5.00 -0.22
N TYR A 183 -5.09 -4.33 0.41
CA TYR A 183 -4.16 -3.43 -0.27
C TYR A 183 -3.28 -4.20 -1.27
N LEU A 184 -2.74 -5.36 -0.88
CA LEU A 184 -1.96 -6.24 -1.77
C LEU A 184 -2.79 -6.71 -2.97
N ARG A 185 -4.06 -7.09 -2.77
CA ARG A 185 -4.94 -7.49 -3.87
C ARG A 185 -5.13 -6.36 -4.87
N CYS A 186 -5.30 -5.13 -4.37
CA CYS A 186 -5.45 -3.95 -5.22
C CYS A 186 -4.14 -3.58 -5.93
N LEU A 187 -2.99 -3.69 -5.27
CA LEU A 187 -1.68 -3.47 -5.88
C LEU A 187 -1.41 -4.43 -7.03
N ARG A 188 -1.71 -5.73 -6.85
CA ARG A 188 -1.60 -6.72 -7.93
C ARG A 188 -2.46 -6.34 -9.12
N ALA A 189 -3.70 -5.93 -8.89
CA ALA A 189 -4.59 -5.48 -9.97
C ALA A 189 -4.07 -4.21 -10.67
N GLN A 190 -3.49 -3.27 -9.93
CA GLN A 190 -2.88 -2.07 -10.50
C GLN A 190 -1.67 -2.43 -11.39
N VAL A 191 -0.79 -3.31 -10.93
CA VAL A 191 0.39 -3.74 -11.70
C VAL A 191 -0.02 -4.50 -12.96
N GLN A 192 -0.95 -5.46 -12.84
CA GLN A 192 -1.49 -6.19 -13.99
C GLN A 192 -2.05 -5.24 -15.04
N LEU A 193 -2.80 -4.22 -14.62
CA LEU A 193 -3.33 -3.24 -15.55
C LEU A 193 -2.23 -2.46 -16.26
N MET A 194 -1.24 -1.98 -15.49
CA MET A 194 -0.14 -1.21 -16.06
C MET A 194 0.67 -2.05 -17.06
N GLN A 195 0.89 -3.33 -16.77
CA GLN A 195 1.55 -4.26 -17.69
C GLN A 195 0.75 -4.45 -18.97
N ASN A 196 -0.55 -4.73 -18.86
CA ASN A 196 -1.41 -4.89 -20.04
C ASN A 196 -1.40 -3.65 -20.95
N LEU A 197 -1.33 -2.45 -20.38
CA LEU A 197 -1.20 -1.24 -21.19
C LEU A 197 0.15 -1.18 -21.90
N VAL A 198 1.25 -1.51 -21.22
CA VAL A 198 2.58 -1.58 -21.86
C VAL A 198 2.55 -2.58 -23.01
N ASP A 199 2.03 -3.77 -22.80
CA ASP A 199 1.96 -4.82 -23.82
C ASP A 199 1.14 -4.36 -25.05
N LEU A 200 0.00 -3.68 -24.83
CA LEU A 200 -0.83 -3.14 -25.90
C LEU A 200 -0.15 -2.02 -26.70
N PHE A 201 0.70 -1.21 -26.08
CA PHE A 201 1.41 -0.11 -26.75
C PHE A 201 2.80 -0.51 -27.28
N SER A 202 3.36 -1.63 -26.84
CA SER A 202 4.63 -2.18 -27.35
C SER A 202 4.44 -3.10 -28.58
N GLY A 203 3.23 -3.57 -28.82
CA GLY A 203 2.86 -4.35 -30.01
C GLY A 203 2.36 -3.52 -31.19
N GLN A 204 2.54 -2.19 -31.18
CA GLN A 204 2.31 -1.27 -32.30
C GLN A 204 3.64 -0.73 -32.81
#